data_AF-T1AGM2-F1
#
_entry.id   AF-T1AGM2-F1
#
_cell.length_a   1.000
_cell.length_b   1.000
_cell.length_c   1.000
_cell.angle_alpha   90.00
_cell.angle_beta   90.00
_cell.angle_gamma   90.00
#
_symmetry.space_group_name_H-M   'P 1'
#
loop_
_entity.id
_entity.type
_entity.pdbx_description
1 polymer ?
#
loop_
_entity_poly.entity_id
_entity_poly.type
_entity_poly.pdbx_seq_one_letter_code
_entity_poly.pdbx_strand_id
1 'polypeptide(L)'
;FHAKASCNIIDGEPTLYTRLGEFIELAEKRGISTFLVTNGTLPMVLEKLDPLPTQLYVTTAGPTKEIFNDVLNPAIGNAWENFNRTLEILPSLDTRKVIRHTLVKDVNMPFIDEYAKMDGIAQPDYIESKGYVHVGQSITRLNQDNMPSHDYIVEFSKELASRLGYDFTSERRDSRVTLLCKDPTKRFINFSEIEERSITVS
;
A
#
# COMPACT_ATOMS: atom_id res chain seq x y z
N PHE A 1 -0.94 -13.52 9.31
CA PHE A 1 -1.58 -13.08 8.05
C PHE A 1 -2.32 -14.26 7.45
N HIS A 2 -3.62 -14.41 7.76
CA HIS A 2 -4.48 -15.39 7.10
C HIS A 2 -5.47 -14.59 6.24
N ALA A 3 -5.09 -14.29 5.00
CA ALA A 3 -6.03 -13.79 4.00
C ALA A 3 -6.64 -14.99 3.29
N LYS A 4 -7.97 -15.11 3.25
CA LYS A 4 -8.66 -16.22 2.55
C LYS A 4 -8.66 -16.02 1.02
N ALA A 5 -8.50 -14.79 0.52
CA ALA A 5 -8.07 -14.51 -0.85
C ALA A 5 -7.30 -13.18 -0.92
N SER A 6 -6.27 -13.13 -1.76
CA SER A 6 -5.57 -11.89 -2.12
C SER A 6 -5.81 -11.64 -3.59
N CYS A 7 -6.39 -10.49 -3.97
CA CYS A 7 -6.40 -10.04 -5.36
C CYS A 7 -5.05 -9.39 -5.67
N ASN A 8 -4.02 -10.22 -5.74
CA ASN A 8 -2.74 -9.84 -6.32
C ASN A 8 -2.83 -10.19 -7.80
N ILE A 9 -3.16 -9.24 -8.67
CA ILE A 9 -2.96 -9.44 -10.10
C ILE A 9 -1.45 -9.40 -10.32
N ILE A 10 -0.88 -10.58 -10.57
CA ILE A 10 0.53 -10.92 -10.37
C ILE A 10 1.51 -10.05 -11.19
N ASP A 11 1.07 -9.36 -12.25
CA ASP A 11 1.90 -8.40 -13.00
C ASP A 11 1.01 -7.37 -13.74
N GLY A 12 0.29 -6.51 -13.00
CA GLY A 12 -0.49 -5.42 -13.61
C GLY A 12 -1.18 -4.51 -12.60
N GLU A 13 -1.75 -3.41 -13.10
CA GLU A 13 -2.55 -2.49 -12.29
C GLU A 13 -4.01 -3.01 -12.22
N PRO A 14 -4.47 -3.54 -11.06
CA PRO A 14 -5.77 -4.21 -10.99
C PRO A 14 -6.95 -3.29 -11.17
N THR A 15 -6.78 -1.98 -10.97
CA THR A 15 -7.82 -0.99 -11.28
C THR A 15 -8.13 -0.87 -12.78
N LEU A 16 -7.33 -1.48 -13.66
CA LEU A 16 -7.66 -1.65 -15.08
C LEU A 16 -8.74 -2.72 -15.34
N TYR A 17 -9.01 -3.60 -14.37
CA TYR A 17 -10.05 -4.62 -14.50
C TYR A 17 -11.44 -4.00 -14.31
N THR A 18 -12.24 -3.95 -15.38
CA THR A 18 -13.54 -3.27 -15.39
C THR A 18 -14.58 -3.89 -14.45
N ARG A 19 -14.43 -5.16 -14.09
CA ARG A 19 -15.36 -5.90 -13.20
C ARG A 19 -14.80 -6.09 -11.79
N LEU A 20 -13.92 -5.19 -11.36
CA LEU A 20 -13.28 -5.26 -10.04
C LEU A 20 -14.30 -5.22 -8.90
N GLY A 21 -15.29 -4.33 -8.96
CA GLY A 21 -16.37 -4.27 -7.96
C GLY A 21 -17.15 -5.59 -7.86
N GLU A 22 -17.57 -6.15 -8.99
CA GLU A 22 -18.26 -7.46 -9.03
C GLU A 22 -17.42 -8.59 -8.42
N PHE A 23 -16.10 -8.58 -8.66
CA PHE A 23 -15.21 -9.56 -8.06
C PHE A 23 -15.16 -9.42 -6.52
N ILE A 24 -15.08 -8.20 -6.01
CA ILE A 24 -15.07 -7.92 -4.58
C ILE A 24 -16.39 -8.37 -3.95
N GLU A 25 -17.52 -8.01 -4.58
CA GLU A 25 -18.86 -8.40 -4.14
C GLU A 25 -19.02 -9.93 -4.08
N LEU A 26 -18.56 -10.65 -5.11
CA LEU A 26 -18.62 -12.12 -5.13
C LEU A 26 -17.73 -12.78 -4.07
N ALA A 27 -16.61 -12.16 -3.72
CA ALA A 27 -15.74 -12.63 -2.64
C ALA A 27 -16.39 -12.40 -1.27
N GLU A 28 -16.96 -11.21 -1.05
CA GLU A 28 -17.68 -10.87 0.19
C GLU A 28 -18.87 -11.81 0.42
N LYS A 29 -19.66 -12.10 -0.62
CA LYS A 29 -20.76 -13.09 -0.58
C LYS A 29 -20.33 -14.50 -0.18
N ARG A 30 -19.04 -14.83 -0.31
CA ARG A 30 -18.47 -16.12 0.09
C ARG A 30 -17.73 -16.07 1.43
N GLY A 31 -17.83 -14.95 2.17
CA GLY A 31 -17.09 -14.75 3.43
C GLY A 31 -15.57 -14.66 3.21
N ILE A 32 -15.13 -14.24 2.01
CA ILE A 32 -13.72 -14.15 1.64
C ILE A 32 -13.28 -12.68 1.73
N SER A 33 -12.31 -12.41 2.62
CA SER A 33 -11.67 -11.10 2.72
C SER A 33 -10.92 -10.74 1.45
N THR A 34 -11.02 -9.50 0.98
CA THR A 34 -10.37 -9.02 -0.26
C THR A 34 -9.27 -8.01 0.03
N PHE A 35 -8.15 -8.19 -0.65
CA PHE A 35 -6.99 -7.30 -0.59
C PHE A 35 -6.73 -6.78 -1.99
N LEU A 36 -6.83 -5.47 -2.18
CA LEU A 36 -6.57 -4.80 -3.47
C LEU A 36 -5.25 -4.05 -3.39
N VAL A 37 -4.30 -4.35 -4.28
CA VAL A 37 -3.00 -3.68 -4.34
C VAL A 37 -2.89 -2.86 -5.62
N THR A 38 -2.87 -1.54 -5.52
CA THR A 38 -2.79 -0.60 -6.65
C THR A 38 -1.53 0.27 -6.55
N ASN A 39 -1.05 0.77 -7.69
CA ASN A 39 -0.05 1.83 -7.77
C ASN A 39 -0.65 3.24 -7.58
N GLY A 40 -1.97 3.35 -7.46
CA GLY A 40 -2.68 4.61 -7.19
C GLY A 40 -2.77 5.57 -8.37
N THR A 41 -2.44 5.15 -9.60
CA THR A 41 -2.45 6.06 -10.78
C THR A 41 -3.82 6.23 -11.43
N LEU A 42 -4.87 5.56 -10.93
CA LEU A 42 -6.24 5.61 -11.43
C LEU A 42 -7.26 5.97 -10.32
N PRO A 43 -7.24 7.22 -9.81
CA PRO A 43 -8.12 7.67 -8.72
C PRO A 43 -9.61 7.50 -9.05
N MET A 44 -9.99 7.75 -10.31
CA MET A 44 -11.39 7.63 -10.76
C MET A 44 -11.99 6.23 -10.57
N VAL A 45 -11.15 5.19 -10.56
CA VAL A 45 -11.62 3.82 -10.31
C VAL A 45 -11.90 3.63 -8.84
N LEU A 46 -11.02 4.12 -7.96
CA LEU A 46 -11.19 4.06 -6.51
C LEU A 46 -12.40 4.88 -6.04
N GLU A 47 -12.64 6.05 -6.65
CA GLU A 47 -13.82 6.90 -6.38
C GLU A 47 -15.15 6.21 -6.71
N LYS A 48 -15.15 5.26 -7.66
CA LYS A 48 -16.36 4.56 -8.14
C LYS A 48 -16.45 3.12 -7.65
N LEU A 49 -15.45 2.65 -6.91
CA LEU A 49 -15.35 1.25 -6.52
C LEU A 49 -16.34 0.96 -5.40
N ASP A 50 -17.34 0.14 -5.71
CA ASP A 50 -18.38 -0.30 -4.78
C ASP A 50 -18.72 -1.76 -5.09
N PRO A 51 -18.65 -2.69 -4.11
CA PRO A 51 -18.13 -2.50 -2.76
C PRO A 51 -16.62 -2.26 -2.71
N LEU A 52 -16.15 -1.58 -1.67
CA LEU A 52 -14.72 -1.44 -1.37
C LEU A 52 -14.12 -2.75 -0.85
N PRO A 53 -12.82 -3.00 -1.08
CA PRO A 53 -12.16 -4.22 -0.58
C PRO A 53 -12.11 -4.23 0.95
N THR A 54 -11.85 -5.38 1.56
CA THR A 54 -11.59 -5.46 3.02
C THR A 54 -10.35 -4.63 3.40
N GLN A 55 -9.33 -4.63 2.55
CA GLN A 55 -8.12 -3.83 2.73
C GLN A 55 -7.59 -3.32 1.38
N LEU A 56 -7.39 -2.01 1.29
CA LEU A 56 -6.81 -1.31 0.15
C LEU A 56 -5.33 -1.00 0.40
N TYR A 57 -4.47 -1.44 -0.51
CA TYR A 57 -3.05 -1.14 -0.54
C TYR A 57 -2.74 -0.18 -1.68
N VAL A 58 -2.13 0.95 -1.36
CA VAL A 58 -1.49 1.83 -2.34
C VAL A 58 0.02 1.67 -2.21
N THR A 59 0.68 1.20 -3.26
CA THR A 59 2.14 1.00 -3.27
C THR A 59 2.83 2.14 -4.00
N THR A 60 3.89 2.69 -3.40
CA THR A 60 4.74 3.72 -4.03
C THR A 60 6.22 3.50 -3.72
N ALA A 61 7.08 3.96 -4.63
CA ALA A 61 8.53 4.04 -4.44
C ALA A 61 9.06 5.47 -4.64
N GLY A 62 8.19 6.45 -4.90
CA GLY A 62 8.56 7.83 -5.18
C GLY A 62 7.80 8.82 -4.32
N PRO A 63 8.43 9.42 -3.29
CA PRO A 63 7.80 10.42 -2.44
C PRO A 63 7.78 11.82 -3.09
N THR A 64 8.52 12.03 -4.19
CA THR A 64 8.51 13.26 -5.00
C THR A 64 8.22 12.96 -6.46
N LYS A 65 7.85 13.98 -7.24
CA LYS A 65 7.57 13.84 -8.68
C LYS A 65 8.78 13.29 -9.44
N GLU A 66 9.96 13.77 -9.10
CA GLU A 66 11.24 13.40 -9.71
C GLU A 66 11.51 11.91 -9.46
N ILE A 67 11.52 11.49 -8.19
CA ILE A 67 11.80 10.09 -7.82
C ILE A 67 10.71 9.17 -8.34
N PHE A 68 9.44 9.60 -8.30
CA PHE A 68 8.32 8.82 -8.83
C PHE A 68 8.51 8.54 -10.31
N ASN A 69 8.85 9.54 -11.12
CA ASN A 69 9.08 9.35 -12.55
C ASN A 69 10.34 8.53 -12.83
N ASP A 70 11.42 8.77 -12.10
CA ASP A 70 12.69 8.08 -12.32
C ASP A 70 12.63 6.59 -11.91
N VAL A 71 12.01 6.29 -10.76
CA VAL A 71 11.96 4.93 -10.20
C VAL A 71 10.83 4.11 -10.83
N LEU A 72 9.63 4.70 -10.96
CA LEU A 72 8.46 3.95 -11.44
C LEU A 72 8.30 4.00 -12.95
N ASN A 73 8.89 5.00 -13.63
CA ASN A 73 8.80 5.22 -15.08
C ASN A 73 7.37 4.98 -15.61
N PRO A 74 6.37 5.74 -15.12
CA PRO A 74 4.98 5.49 -15.41
C PRO A 74 4.68 5.69 -16.90
N ALA A 75 3.90 4.78 -17.48
CA ALA A 75 3.46 4.89 -18.88
C ALA A 75 2.41 6.00 -19.11
N ILE A 76 1.75 6.46 -18.03
CA ILE A 76 0.70 7.48 -18.08
C ILE A 76 1.32 8.84 -17.79
N GLY A 77 1.14 9.81 -18.70
CA GLY A 77 1.78 11.14 -18.59
C GLY A 77 1.43 11.94 -17.33
N ASN A 78 0.23 11.75 -16.78
CA ASN A 78 -0.24 12.43 -15.56
C ASN A 78 -0.26 11.50 -14.33
N ALA A 79 0.59 10.47 -14.31
CA ALA A 79 0.57 9.46 -13.25
C ALA A 79 0.84 10.05 -11.86
N TRP A 80 1.74 11.03 -11.76
CA TRP A 80 2.05 11.70 -10.50
C TRP A 80 0.86 12.50 -9.96
N GLU A 81 0.22 13.29 -10.81
CA GLU A 81 -0.96 14.09 -10.45
C GLU A 81 -2.12 13.18 -10.04
N ASN A 82 -2.33 12.08 -10.78
CA ASN A 82 -3.34 11.07 -10.43
C ASN A 82 -3.02 10.38 -9.10
N PHE A 83 -1.75 10.06 -8.85
CA PHE A 83 -1.31 9.47 -7.59
C PHE A 83 -1.58 10.40 -6.42
N ASN A 84 -1.27 11.70 -6.54
CA ASN A 84 -1.60 12.68 -5.50
C ASN A 84 -3.10 12.79 -5.25
N ARG A 85 -3.91 12.78 -6.31
CA ARG A 85 -5.37 12.72 -6.15
C ARG A 85 -5.82 11.45 -5.43
N THR A 86 -5.20 10.29 -5.70
CA THR A 86 -5.45 9.07 -4.93
C THR A 86 -5.15 9.27 -3.45
N LEU A 87 -4.03 9.91 -3.10
CA LEU A 87 -3.71 10.22 -1.70
C LEU A 87 -4.77 11.10 -1.05
N GLU A 88 -5.26 12.12 -1.76
CA GLU A 88 -6.28 13.05 -1.25
C GLU A 88 -7.64 12.38 -1.00
N ILE A 89 -8.02 11.38 -1.81
CA ILE A 89 -9.30 10.67 -1.63
C ILE A 89 -9.20 9.53 -0.61
N LEU A 90 -8.01 9.00 -0.30
CA LEU A 90 -7.88 7.86 0.63
C LEU A 90 -8.61 8.09 1.97
N PRO A 91 -8.53 9.25 2.63
CA PRO A 91 -9.24 9.49 3.88
C PRO A 91 -10.77 9.33 3.79
N SER A 92 -11.38 9.53 2.62
CA SER A 92 -12.83 9.43 2.43
C SER A 92 -13.32 7.99 2.16
N LEU A 93 -12.43 7.05 1.86
CA LEU A 93 -12.78 5.67 1.58
C LEU A 93 -12.99 4.88 2.87
N ASP A 94 -14.19 4.33 3.05
CA ASP A 94 -14.56 3.50 4.21
C ASP A 94 -14.08 2.05 4.08
N THR A 95 -12.77 1.90 4.02
CA THR A 95 -12.06 0.61 4.01
C THR A 95 -10.79 0.72 4.83
N ARG A 96 -10.17 -0.40 5.19
CA ARG A 96 -8.86 -0.42 5.83
C ARG A 96 -7.78 -0.05 4.81
N LYS A 97 -7.00 0.99 5.09
CA LYS A 97 -6.06 1.59 4.14
C LYS A 97 -4.62 1.32 4.55
N VAL A 98 -3.81 0.90 3.59
CA VAL A 98 -2.37 0.68 3.78
C VAL A 98 -1.61 1.40 2.69
N ILE A 99 -0.63 2.22 3.07
CA ILE A 99 0.39 2.67 2.14
C ILE A 99 1.62 1.78 2.29
N ARG A 100 2.06 1.18 1.19
CA ARG A 100 3.27 0.36 1.16
C ARG A 100 4.38 1.09 0.43
N HIS A 101 5.44 1.45 1.14
CA HIS A 101 6.63 2.04 0.57
C HIS A 101 7.60 0.94 0.14
N THR A 102 8.07 0.99 -1.10
CA THR A 102 9.21 0.18 -1.54
C THR A 102 10.48 1.01 -1.40
N LEU A 103 11.28 0.68 -0.38
CA LEU A 103 12.46 1.45 0.00
C LEU A 103 13.71 0.96 -0.74
N VAL A 104 14.42 1.89 -1.36
CA VAL A 104 15.68 1.68 -2.06
C VAL A 104 16.72 2.60 -1.44
N LYS A 105 17.80 2.00 -0.95
CA LYS A 105 18.89 2.73 -0.30
C LYS A 105 19.50 3.72 -1.29
N ASP A 106 19.81 4.92 -0.80
CA ASP A 106 20.43 6.03 -1.53
C ASP A 106 19.64 6.54 -2.76
N VAL A 107 18.38 6.10 -2.94
CA VAL A 107 17.49 6.53 -4.03
C VAL A 107 16.27 7.26 -3.48
N ASN A 108 15.47 6.61 -2.63
CA ASN A 108 14.24 7.20 -2.09
C ASN A 108 14.22 7.33 -0.56
N MET A 109 15.01 6.52 0.16
CA MET A 109 15.07 6.58 1.63
C MET A 109 15.53 7.92 2.22
N PRO A 110 16.38 8.74 1.55
CA PRO A 110 16.75 10.06 2.08
C PRO A 110 15.59 11.07 2.21
N PHE A 111 14.46 10.82 1.54
CA PHE A 111 13.33 11.76 1.41
C PHE A 111 12.23 11.51 2.44
N ILE A 112 12.61 11.37 3.71
CA ILE A 112 11.69 11.01 4.80
C ILE A 112 10.64 12.09 5.07
N ASP A 113 10.98 13.36 4.88
CA ASP A 113 10.07 14.50 5.06
C ASP A 113 8.94 14.44 4.03
N GLU A 114 9.27 14.07 2.80
CA GLU A 114 8.34 13.93 1.70
C GLU A 114 7.44 12.71 1.88
N TYR A 115 7.96 11.59 2.38
CA TYR A 115 7.13 10.46 2.82
C TYR A 115 6.14 10.87 3.93
N ALA A 116 6.62 11.58 4.96
CA ALA A 116 5.75 12.06 6.03
C ALA A 116 4.65 13.01 5.52
N LYS A 117 4.98 13.92 4.60
CA LYS A 117 3.98 14.80 3.98
C LYS A 117 2.94 13.99 3.19
N MET A 118 3.39 13.04 2.38
CA MET A 118 2.55 12.18 1.55
C MET A 118 1.58 11.33 2.39
N ASP A 119 2.10 10.64 3.40
CA ASP A 119 1.29 9.80 4.30
C ASP A 119 0.40 10.65 5.22
N GLY A 120 0.81 11.88 5.55
CA GLY A 120 0.00 12.83 6.30
C GLY A 120 -1.24 13.29 5.53
N ILE A 121 -1.16 13.40 4.20
CA ILE A 121 -2.31 13.68 3.32
C ILE A 121 -3.25 12.46 3.28
N ALA A 122 -2.67 11.28 3.02
CA ALA A 122 -3.45 10.07 2.81
C ALA A 122 -4.06 9.44 4.08
N GLN A 123 -3.47 9.74 5.24
CA GLN A 123 -3.89 9.26 6.56
C GLN A 123 -4.25 7.76 6.61
N PRO A 124 -3.39 6.85 6.11
CA PRO A 124 -3.70 5.43 6.08
C PRO A 124 -3.82 4.85 7.50
N ASP A 125 -4.50 3.72 7.65
CA ASP A 125 -4.54 3.02 8.94
C ASP A 125 -3.18 2.36 9.25
N TYR A 126 -2.44 1.98 8.20
CA TYR A 126 -1.15 1.31 8.29
C TYR A 126 -0.16 1.85 7.26
N ILE A 127 1.13 1.84 7.63
CA ILE A 127 2.23 2.10 6.71
C ILE A 127 3.15 0.89 6.74
N GLU A 128 3.36 0.26 5.59
CA GLU A 128 4.30 -0.84 5.41
C GLU A 128 5.56 -0.34 4.70
N SER A 129 6.69 -0.28 5.41
CA SER A 129 7.97 0.02 4.78
C SER A 129 8.66 -1.30 4.42
N LYS A 130 8.81 -1.56 3.12
CA LYS A 130 9.42 -2.79 2.62
C LYS A 130 10.69 -2.47 1.85
N GLY A 131 11.81 -3.07 2.26
CA GLY A 131 13.06 -2.98 1.52
C GLY A 131 12.95 -3.64 0.16
N TYR A 132 13.44 -2.97 -0.86
CA TYR A 132 13.68 -3.57 -2.17
C TYR A 132 14.61 -4.77 -2.00
N VAL A 133 14.24 -5.90 -2.61
CA VAL A 133 15.07 -7.10 -2.69
C VAL A 133 15.38 -7.30 -4.16
N HIS A 134 16.66 -7.44 -4.47
CA HIS A 134 17.15 -7.59 -5.84
C HIS A 134 16.81 -8.99 -6.39
N VAL A 135 15.58 -9.16 -6.90
CA VAL A 135 15.10 -10.37 -7.57
C VAL A 135 14.25 -9.95 -8.79
N GLY A 136 14.46 -10.59 -9.95
CA GLY A 136 13.69 -10.37 -11.18
C GLY A 136 14.30 -9.37 -12.19
N GLN A 137 13.50 -8.87 -13.13
CA GLN A 137 13.89 -8.00 -14.27
C GLN A 137 14.53 -6.65 -13.89
N SER A 138 14.67 -6.34 -12.60
CA SER A 138 15.27 -5.12 -12.07
C SER A 138 16.81 -5.16 -11.94
N ILE A 139 17.44 -6.27 -12.38
CA ILE A 139 18.90 -6.46 -12.44
C ILE A 139 19.60 -5.40 -13.31
N THR A 140 18.90 -4.80 -14.27
CA THR A 140 19.50 -3.87 -15.25
C THR A 140 19.55 -2.41 -14.80
N ARG A 141 18.88 -2.02 -13.70
CA ARG A 141 18.75 -0.61 -13.28
C ARG A 141 19.28 -0.28 -11.88
N LEU A 142 19.36 -1.26 -10.97
CA LEU A 142 19.77 -1.03 -9.57
C LEU A 142 20.85 -2.02 -9.14
N ASN A 143 21.90 -1.52 -8.48
CA ASN A 143 22.98 -2.36 -7.95
C ASN A 143 22.54 -3.08 -6.65
N GLN A 144 23.18 -4.20 -6.31
CA GLN A 144 22.96 -4.89 -5.03
C GLN A 144 23.21 -3.98 -3.82
N ASP A 145 24.09 -2.98 -3.95
CA ASP A 145 24.39 -2.02 -2.88
C ASP A 145 23.21 -1.11 -2.52
N ASN A 146 22.22 -0.99 -3.41
CA ASN A 146 21.00 -0.20 -3.18
C ASN A 146 19.97 -0.98 -2.35
N MET A 147 20.27 -2.22 -1.95
CA MET A 147 19.44 -3.04 -1.09
C MET A 147 19.59 -2.58 0.36
N PRO A 148 18.57 -1.98 1.00
CA PRO A 148 18.69 -1.52 2.38
C PRO A 148 18.79 -2.70 3.35
N SER A 149 19.61 -2.53 4.40
CA SER A 149 19.62 -3.47 5.52
C SER A 149 18.29 -3.39 6.28
N HIS A 150 17.91 -4.48 6.95
CA HIS A 150 16.69 -4.48 7.76
C HIS A 150 16.73 -3.41 8.85
N ASP A 151 17.88 -3.24 9.50
CA ASP A 151 18.04 -2.25 10.56
C ASP A 151 17.87 -0.81 10.02
N TYR A 152 18.32 -0.54 8.78
CA TYR A 152 18.10 0.77 8.18
C TYR A 152 16.61 1.05 7.89
N ILE A 153 15.85 0.02 7.49
CA ILE A 153 14.40 0.12 7.30
C ILE A 153 13.71 0.38 8.64
N VAL A 154 14.15 -0.28 9.71
CA VAL A 154 13.61 -0.08 11.06
C VAL A 154 13.82 1.36 11.52
N GLU A 155 15.03 1.90 11.36
CA GLU A 155 15.31 3.29 11.75
C GLU A 155 14.52 4.29 10.91
N PHE A 156 14.42 4.07 9.59
CA PHE A 156 13.56 4.86 8.71
C PHE A 156 12.09 4.84 9.20
N SER A 157 11.55 3.66 9.49
CA SER A 157 10.15 3.53 9.91
C SER A 157 9.89 4.15 11.28
N LYS A 158 10.82 4.05 12.25
CA LYS A 158 10.67 4.72 13.55
C LYS A 158 10.67 6.23 13.41
N GLU A 159 11.55 6.78 12.58
CA GLU A 159 11.61 8.21 12.31
C GLU A 159 10.32 8.70 11.64
N LEU A 160 9.80 7.95 10.65
CA LEU A 160 8.51 8.24 10.02
C LEU A 160 7.35 8.17 11.02
N ALA A 161 7.37 7.15 11.89
CA ALA A 161 6.38 6.98 12.96
C ALA A 161 6.35 8.18 13.91
N SER A 162 7.51 8.68 14.32
CA SER A 162 7.64 9.86 15.19
C SER A 162 7.05 11.12 14.56
N ARG A 163 7.14 11.28 13.24
CA ARG A 163 6.65 12.46 12.51
C ARG A 163 5.14 12.44 12.32
N LEU A 164 4.57 11.26 12.14
CA LEU A 164 3.14 11.06 11.87
C LEU A 164 2.32 10.76 13.13
N GLY A 165 2.98 10.44 14.25
CA GLY A 165 2.32 9.97 15.47
C GLY A 165 1.75 8.55 15.33
N TYR A 166 2.44 7.68 14.59
CA TYR A 166 2.05 6.28 14.41
C TYR A 166 2.87 5.40 15.35
N ASP A 167 2.37 4.20 15.64
CA ASP A 167 3.06 3.22 16.47
C ASP A 167 3.81 2.19 15.63
N PHE A 168 5.09 2.00 15.94
CA PHE A 168 5.87 0.90 15.38
C PHE A 168 5.37 -0.44 15.94
N THR A 169 4.72 -1.22 15.08
CA THR A 169 3.82 -2.30 15.52
C THR A 169 4.39 -3.70 15.30
N SER A 170 5.16 -3.89 14.24
CA SER A 170 5.87 -5.16 13.98
C SER A 170 6.94 -5.02 12.91
N GLU A 171 7.83 -5.99 12.89
CA GLU A 171 8.83 -6.17 11.84
C GLU A 171 8.98 -7.65 11.46
N ARG A 172 9.46 -7.90 10.25
CA ARG A 172 9.86 -9.22 9.77
C ARG A 172 11.18 -9.10 9.01
N ARG A 173 12.27 -9.49 9.67
CA ARG A 173 13.63 -9.41 9.15
C ARG A 173 13.81 -10.19 7.84
N ASP A 174 13.24 -11.39 7.76
CA ASP A 174 13.34 -12.26 6.58
C ASP A 174 12.74 -11.63 5.31
N SER A 175 11.70 -10.81 5.48
CA SER A 175 11.02 -10.12 4.38
C SER A 175 11.39 -8.64 4.28
N ARG A 176 12.33 -8.17 5.11
CA ARG A 176 12.78 -6.77 5.21
C ARG A 176 11.62 -5.79 5.24
N VAL A 177 10.65 -6.05 6.09
CA VAL A 177 9.42 -5.25 6.18
C VAL A 177 9.13 -4.86 7.62
N THR A 178 8.65 -3.64 7.78
CA THR A 178 8.16 -3.07 9.03
C THR A 178 6.72 -2.61 8.83
N LEU A 179 5.99 -2.49 9.94
CA LEU A 179 4.59 -2.06 9.95
C LEU A 179 4.41 -0.99 11.02
N LEU A 180 3.90 0.16 10.59
CA LEU A 180 3.37 1.20 11.46
C LEU A 180 1.85 1.14 11.47
N CYS A 181 1.25 1.53 12.60
CA CYS A 181 -0.19 1.55 12.77
C CYS A 181 -0.62 2.88 13.37
N LYS A 182 -1.70 3.46 12.85
CA LYS A 182 -2.29 4.71 13.38
C LYS A 182 -3.05 4.47 14.71
N ASP A 183 -3.72 3.33 14.81
CA ASP A 183 -4.50 2.94 15.99
C ASP A 183 -4.27 1.44 16.29
N PRO A 184 -3.39 1.12 17.26
CA PRO A 184 -3.07 -0.27 17.62
C PRO A 184 -4.28 -1.12 18.03
N THR A 185 -5.37 -0.50 18.49
CA THR A 185 -6.58 -1.23 18.92
C THR A 185 -7.28 -1.88 17.74
N LYS A 186 -7.13 -1.33 16.52
CA LYS A 186 -7.74 -1.83 15.28
C LYS A 186 -6.82 -2.76 14.50
N ARG A 187 -5.71 -3.22 15.09
CA ARG A 187 -4.65 -3.97 14.40
C ARG A 187 -5.14 -5.25 13.71
N PHE A 188 -6.10 -5.95 14.29
CA PHE A 188 -6.58 -7.23 13.74
C PHE A 188 -7.82 -7.03 12.88
N ILE A 189 -7.89 -7.76 11.77
CA ILE A 189 -9.12 -7.87 10.99
C ILE A 189 -10.08 -8.76 11.78
N ASN A 190 -11.26 -8.24 12.11
CA ASN A 190 -12.30 -9.03 12.75
C ASN A 190 -13.00 -9.90 11.68
N PHE A 191 -12.52 -11.12 11.50
CA PHE A 191 -13.09 -12.04 10.51
C PHE A 191 -14.52 -12.48 10.85
N SER A 192 -14.94 -12.38 12.12
CA SER A 192 -16.31 -12.72 12.54
C SER A 192 -17.33 -11.74 11.96
N GLU A 193 -17.02 -10.45 11.88
CA GLU A 193 -17.88 -9.44 11.24
C GLU A 193 -18.03 -9.67 9.73
N ILE A 194 -16.97 -10.18 9.08
CA ILE A 194 -16.99 -10.51 7.64
C ILE A 194 -17.89 -11.73 7.39
N GLU A 195 -17.83 -12.73 8.27
CA GLU A 195 -18.69 -13.91 8.19
C GLU A 195 -20.16 -13.55 8.47
N GLU A 196 -20.47 -12.68 9.44
CA GLU A 196 -21.83 -12.21 9.72
C GLU A 196 -22.47 -11.42 8.55
N ARG A 197 -21.69 -10.55 7.88
CA ARG A 197 -22.16 -9.85 6.67
C ARG A 197 -22.50 -10.81 5.53
N SER A 198 -21.74 -11.90 5.37
CA SER A 198 -22.01 -12.91 4.34
C SER A 198 -23.33 -13.67 4.56
N ILE A 199 -23.73 -13.86 5.82
CA ILE A 199 -24.99 -14.54 6.21
C ILE A 199 -26.20 -13.61 6.06
N THR A 200 -26.01 -12.30 6.15
CA THR A 200 -27.11 -11.32 6.10
C THR A 200 -27.51 -10.96 4.66
N VAL A 201 -26.61 -11.20 3.69
CA VAL A 201 -26.81 -10.88 2.25
C VAL A 201 -27.29 -12.10 1.44
N SER A 202 -27.37 -13.29 2.05
CA SER A 202 -27.94 -14.51 1.46
C SER A 202 -29.44 -14.64 1.72
#